data_AF-A0A061E511-F1
#
_entry.id   AF-A0A061E511-F1
#
_cell.length_a   1.000
_cell.length_b   1.000
_cell.length_c   1.000
_cell.angle_alpha   90.00
_cell.angle_beta   90.00
_cell.angle_gamma   90.00
#
_symmetry.space_group_name_H-M   'P 1'
#
loop_
_entity.id
_entity.type
_entity.pdbx_description
1 polymer ?
#
loop_
_entity_poly.entity_id
_entity_poly.type
_entity_poly.pdbx_seq_one_letter_code
_entity_poly.pdbx_strand_id
1 'polypeptide(L)' 'MQVYQGFDVLVNKVRLHEQKEVPHHLLGIVSSNVIFIIKKFRNFAIPVAKGIKVYFNFFVVPSIVIPKRKNSSKLS' A
#
# COMPACT_ATOMS: atom_id res chain seq x y z
N MET A 1 5.87 -3.40 -10.40
CA MET A 1 5.87 -2.57 -11.64
C MET A 1 5.30 -1.17 -11.44
N GLN A 2 4.21 -0.97 -10.69
CA GLN A 2 3.60 0.35 -10.48
C GLN A 2 4.45 1.37 -9.69
N VAL A 3 5.60 0.94 -9.17
CA VAL A 3 6.59 1.80 -8.51
C VAL A 3 7.22 2.83 -9.46
N TYR A 4 7.20 2.57 -10.77
CA TYR A 4 7.85 3.43 -11.77
C TYR A 4 6.95 4.57 -12.24
N GLN A 5 7.56 5.71 -12.55
CA GLN A 5 6.92 6.87 -13.16
C GLN A 5 6.62 6.64 -14.65
N GLY A 6 5.66 7.37 -15.21
CA GLY A 6 5.43 7.46 -16.66
C GLY A 6 4.79 6.24 -17.36
N PHE A 7 4.63 5.09 -16.70
CA PHE A 7 4.06 3.87 -17.32
C PHE A 7 2.62 3.56 -16.92
N ASP A 8 1.84 4.59 -16.56
CA ASP A 8 0.58 4.44 -15.82
C ASP A 8 -0.43 3.49 -16.49
N VAL A 9 -0.63 3.60 -17.81
CA VAL A 9 -1.54 2.71 -18.56
C VAL A 9 -0.98 1.28 -18.62
N LEU A 10 0.30 1.14 -18.98
CA LEU A 10 0.94 -0.15 -19.23
C LEU A 10 0.98 -1.04 -17.99
N VAL A 11 1.19 -0.45 -16.80
CA VAL A 11 1.26 -1.19 -15.53
C VAL A 11 -0.07 -1.20 -14.78
N ASN A 12 -1.15 -0.77 -15.44
CA ASN A 12 -2.49 -0.62 -14.88
C ASN A 12 -2.47 0.15 -13.53
N LYS A 13 -1.76 1.28 -13.50
CA LYS A 13 -1.60 2.08 -12.29
C LYS A 13 -2.93 2.75 -11.95
N VAL A 14 -3.33 2.61 -10.69
CA VAL A 14 -4.53 3.26 -10.16
C VAL A 14 -4.45 4.78 -10.28
N ARG A 15 -5.47 5.40 -10.86
CA ARG A 15 -5.56 6.85 -11.06
C ARG A 15 -5.98 7.55 -9.78
N LEU A 16 -5.68 8.84 -9.66
CA LEU A 16 -5.95 9.60 -8.44
C LEU A 16 -7.44 9.58 -8.03
N HIS A 17 -8.37 9.72 -8.98
CA HIS A 17 -9.80 9.66 -8.69
C HIS A 17 -10.30 8.27 -8.26
N GLU A 18 -9.57 7.21 -8.62
CA GLU A 18 -9.90 5.83 -8.23
C GLU A 18 -9.41 5.48 -6.81
N GLN A 19 -8.46 6.27 -6.28
CA GLN A 19 -7.87 6.06 -4.95
C GLN A 19 -8.81 6.44 -3.80
N LYS A 20 -9.89 7.20 -4.07
CA LYS A 20 -10.94 7.54 -3.08
C LYS A 20 -10.35 8.10 -1.77
N GLU A 21 -9.41 9.02 -1.90
CA GLU A 21 -8.71 9.68 -0.78
C GLU A 21 -7.87 8.74 0.10
N VAL A 22 -7.76 7.45 -0.23
CA VAL A 22 -6.86 6.53 0.45
C VAL A 22 -5.43 6.90 0.07
N PRO A 23 -4.51 7.07 1.04
CA PRO A 23 -3.11 7.32 0.72
C PRO A 23 -2.44 6.06 0.13
N HIS A 24 -1.94 6.16 -1.10
CA HIS A 24 -1.15 5.09 -1.73
C HIS A 24 0.35 5.39 -1.61
N HIS A 25 1.09 4.49 -0.98
CA HIS A 25 2.54 4.57 -0.87
C HIS A 25 3.24 3.70 -1.94
N LEU A 26 4.49 4.05 -2.27
CA LEU A 26 5.31 3.34 -3.26
C LEU A 26 4.70 3.27 -4.68
N LEU A 27 3.79 4.18 -5.01
CA LEU A 27 3.14 4.28 -6.31
C LEU A 27 3.83 5.37 -7.13
N GLY A 28 4.48 5.02 -8.24
CA GLY A 28 5.13 5.99 -9.13
C GLY A 28 6.26 6.81 -8.48
N ILE A 29 6.96 6.27 -7.49
CA ILE A 29 8.02 7.00 -6.75
C ILE A 29 9.42 6.84 -7.35
N VAL A 30 9.59 5.95 -8.33
CA VAL A 30 10.90 5.61 -8.91
C VAL A 30 10.96 6.05 -10.37
N SER A 31 12.05 6.68 -10.77
CA SER A 31 12.32 6.95 -12.20
C SER A 31 12.44 5.64 -12.98
N SER A 32 11.89 5.62 -14.18
CA SER A 32 11.91 4.47 -15.10
C SER A 32 13.30 3.93 -15.43
N ASN A 33 14.33 4.77 -15.31
CA ASN A 33 15.72 4.42 -15.63
C ASN A 33 16.46 3.74 -14.47
N VAL A 34 15.82 3.56 -13.32
CA VAL A 34 16.44 3.00 -12.11
C VAL A 34 15.99 1.57 -11.92
N ILE A 35 16.93 0.63 -11.76
CA ILE A 35 16.57 -0.75 -11.40
C ILE A 35 16.02 -0.79 -9.97
N PHE A 36 14.78 -1.27 -9.81
CA PHE A 36 14.12 -1.45 -8.52
C PHE A 36 14.03 -2.93 -8.11
N ILE A 37 14.91 -3.35 -7.20
CA ILE A 37 14.99 -4.74 -6.69
C ILE A 37 14.39 -4.89 -5.29
N ILE A 38 14.25 -6.13 -4.83
CA ILE A 38 13.66 -6.49 -3.53
C ILE A 38 14.30 -5.78 -2.33
N LYS A 39 15.63 -5.56 -2.34
CA LYS A 39 16.33 -4.82 -1.28
C LYS A 39 15.86 -3.36 -1.20
N LYS A 40 15.64 -2.71 -2.34
CA LYS A 40 15.09 -1.36 -2.38
C LYS A 40 13.66 -1.36 -1.86
N PHE A 41 12.81 -2.27 -2.35
CA PHE A 41 11.44 -2.40 -1.84
C PHE A 41 11.40 -2.52 -0.31
N ARG A 42 12.19 -3.43 0.27
CA ARG A 42 12.30 -3.60 1.72
C ARG A 42 12.66 -2.28 2.43
N ASN A 43 13.68 -1.59 1.93
CA ASN A 43 14.17 -0.34 2.54
C ASN A 43 13.15 0.80 2.47
N PHE A 44 12.35 0.87 1.40
CA PHE A 44 11.27 1.86 1.28
C PHE A 44 10.01 1.45 2.06
N ALA A 45 9.66 0.17 2.08
CA ALA A 45 8.40 -0.32 2.66
C ALA A 45 8.43 -0.37 4.20
N ILE A 46 9.57 -0.72 4.83
CA ILE A 46 9.65 -0.84 6.29
C ILE A 46 9.33 0.50 7.00
N PRO A 47 9.94 1.64 6.62
CA PRO A 47 9.62 2.93 7.24
C PRO A 47 8.16 3.34 7.03
N VAL A 48 7.61 3.09 5.83
CA VAL A 48 6.20 3.38 5.51
C VAL A 48 5.26 2.57 6.40
N ALA A 49 5.48 1.25 6.52
CA ALA A 49 4.65 0.38 7.35
C ALA A 49 4.71 0.80 8.83
N LYS A 50 5.89 1.18 9.33
CA LYS A 50 6.05 1.70 10.68
C LYS A 50 5.29 3.02 10.85
N GLY A 51 5.38 3.92 9.88
CA GLY A 51 4.64 5.19 9.87
C GLY A 51 3.13 4.98 9.89
N ILE A 52 2.60 4.10 9.03
CA ILE A 52 1.17 3.75 9.01
C ILE A 52 0.73 3.20 10.37
N LYS A 53 1.51 2.33 11.01
CA LYS A 53 1.19 1.81 12.34
C LYS A 53 1.12 2.94 13.39
N VAL A 54 2.01 3.93 13.29
CA VAL A 54 1.98 5.10 14.17
C VAL A 54 0.71 5.91 13.92
N TYR A 55 0.40 6.27 12.67
CA TYR A 55 -0.85 6.97 12.33
C TYR A 55 -2.08 6.17 12.78
N PHE A 56 -2.12 4.85 12.58
CA PHE A 56 -3.21 4.00 13.05
C PHE A 56 -3.38 4.09 14.56
N ASN A 57 -2.28 4.09 15.33
CA ASN A 57 -2.34 4.23 16.78
C ASN A 57 -2.83 5.62 17.24
N PHE A 58 -2.51 6.69 16.49
CA PHE A 58 -2.98 8.05 16.77
C PHE A 58 -4.41 8.31 16.28
N PHE A 59 -4.85 7.60 15.23
CA PHE A 59 -6.17 7.67 14.62
C PHE A 59 -7.06 6.47 14.97
N VAL A 60 -6.82 5.74 16.08
CA VAL A 60 -7.87 4.87 16.62
C VAL A 60 -9.00 5.77 17.12
N VAL A 61 -9.87 6.10 16.18
CA VAL A 61 -11.21 6.64 16.38
C VAL A 61 -11.94 5.62 17.24
N PRO A 62 -12.60 6.00 18.34
CA PRO A 62 -13.29 5.07 19.24
C PRO A 62 -14.55 4.40 18.64
N SER A 63 -14.61 4.11 17.32
CA SER A 63 -15.87 3.70 16.68
C SER A 63 -15.77 2.68 15.53
N ILE A 64 -14.60 2.13 15.19
CA ILE A 64 -14.53 1.10 14.15
C ILE A 64 -14.03 -0.23 14.72
N VAL A 65 -14.97 -1.06 15.14
CA VAL A 65 -14.73 -2.48 15.38
C VAL A 65 -14.69 -3.17 14.02
N ILE A 66 -13.49 -3.51 13.53
CA ILE A 66 -13.35 -4.38 12.36
C ILE A 66 -13.57 -5.83 12.85
N PRO A 67 -14.63 -6.53 12.42
CA PRO A 67 -14.86 -7.90 12.86
C PRO A 67 -13.75 -8.79 12.30
N LYS A 68 -13.06 -9.54 13.18
CA LYS A 68 -12.12 -10.59 12.77
C LYS A 68 -12.85 -11.56 11.84
N ARG A 69 -12.34 -11.72 10.61
CA ARG A 69 -12.77 -12.76 9.66
C ARG A 69 -12.72 -14.11 10.38
N LYS A 70 -13.87 -14.73 10.61
CA LYS A 70 -13.94 -16.12 11.11
C LYS A 70 -13.33 -17.02 10.04
N ASN A 71 -12.30 -17.78 10.41
CA ASN A 71 -11.81 -18.86 9.56
C ASN A 71 -12.91 -19.92 9.43
N SER A 72 -13.48 -20.05 8.25
CA SER A 72 -14.36 -21.17 7.90
C SER A 72 -13.49 -22.41 7.63
N SER A 73 -12.98 -23.02 8.68
CA SER A 73 -12.54 -24.42 8.63
C SER A 73 -13.63 -25.28 9.23
N LYS A 74 -14.45 -25.87 8.36
CA LYS A 74 -15.20 -27.14 8.47
C LYS A 74 -16.34 -27.11 7.46
N LEU A 75 -16.11 -27.69 6.29
CA LEU A 75 -17.10 -28.59 5.69
C LEU A 75 -16.42 -29.95 5.58
N SER A 76 -17.20 -30.96 5.95
CA SER A 76 -16.94 -32.40 6.05
C SER A 76 -16.03 -32.98 4.97
#